data_AF-A0A3C0X0M6-F1
#
_entry.id   AF-A0A3C0X0M6-F1
#
_cell.length_a   1.000
_cell.length_b   1.000
_cell.length_c   1.000
_cell.angle_alpha   90.00
_cell.angle_beta   90.00
_cell.angle_gamma   90.00
#
_symmetry.space_group_name_H-M   'P 1'
#
loop_
_entity.id
_entity.type
_entity.pdbx_description
1 polymer ?
#
loop_
_entity_poly.entity_id
_entity_poly.type
_entity_poly.pdbx_seq_one_letter_code
_entity_poly.pdbx_strand_id
1 'polypeptide(L)'
;NTADFLNGIHSRPLEELYLVTPEYLKPYLNYIKEHRRVFKTTVEQAGVLKMNEAYSDLNKYVFSPIMERFNVKPENRRYIMSFYISGLMAVISEWLKDDCKDSAEHIISVIRDCVIKP
;
A
#
# COMPACT_ATOMS: atom_id res chain seq x y z
N ASN A 1 0.73 -1.21 -18.11
CA ASN A 1 0.15 0.13 -18.33
C ASN A 1 -0.91 0.35 -17.24
N THR A 2 -0.91 1.47 -16.51
CA THR A 2 -1.88 1.72 -15.42
C THR A 2 -3.33 1.71 -15.89
N ALA A 3 -3.63 2.25 -17.09
CA ALA A 3 -4.98 2.24 -17.63
C ALA A 3 -5.46 0.82 -17.97
N ASP A 4 -4.57 0.01 -18.54
CA ASP A 4 -4.81 -1.41 -18.79
C ASP A 4 -5.00 -2.20 -17.48
N PHE A 5 -4.22 -1.86 -16.45
CA PHE A 5 -4.39 -2.43 -15.11
C PHE A 5 -5.81 -2.18 -14.60
N LEU A 6 -6.22 -0.91 -14.54
CA LEU A 6 -7.52 -0.46 -14.04
C LEU A 6 -8.68 -1.08 -14.82
N ASN A 7 -8.60 -1.10 -16.16
CA ASN A 7 -9.64 -1.66 -17.01
C ASN A 7 -9.81 -3.18 -16.83
N GLY A 8 -8.71 -3.89 -16.54
CA GLY A 8 -8.72 -5.35 -16.38
C GLY A 8 -9.02 -5.86 -14.97
N ILE A 9 -9.27 -5.01 -13.96
CA ILE A 9 -9.45 -5.45 -12.56
C ILE A 9 -10.59 -6.49 -12.42
N HIS A 10 -11.65 -6.36 -13.20
CA HIS A 10 -12.84 -7.22 -13.08
C HIS A 10 -12.69 -8.58 -13.77
N SER A 11 -11.71 -8.76 -14.67
CA SER A 11 -11.60 -9.96 -15.51
C SER A 11 -10.25 -10.68 -15.41
N ARG A 12 -9.20 -10.04 -14.89
CA ARG A 12 -7.86 -10.65 -14.76
C ARG A 12 -7.79 -11.76 -13.68
N PRO A 13 -6.79 -12.66 -13.72
CA PRO A 13 -6.53 -13.66 -12.67
C PRO A 13 -6.34 -13.02 -11.28
N LEU A 14 -6.67 -13.74 -10.21
CA LEU A 14 -6.58 -13.22 -8.84
C LEU A 14 -5.13 -12.95 -8.42
N GLU A 15 -4.20 -13.74 -8.93
CA GLU A 15 -2.77 -13.64 -8.67
C GLU A 15 -2.21 -12.30 -9.17
N GLU A 16 -2.78 -11.77 -10.25
CA GLU A 16 -2.44 -10.46 -10.81
C GLU A 16 -3.07 -9.28 -10.06
N LEU A 17 -4.00 -9.54 -9.13
CA LEU A 17 -4.61 -8.51 -8.29
C LEU A 17 -3.89 -8.36 -6.94
N TYR A 18 -2.89 -9.19 -6.68
CA TYR A 18 -2.08 -9.08 -5.47
C TYR A 18 -1.07 -7.93 -5.63
N LEU A 19 -1.27 -6.84 -4.88
CA LEU A 19 -0.49 -5.61 -5.02
C LEU A 19 0.77 -5.56 -4.14
N VAL A 20 0.89 -6.46 -3.16
CA VAL A 20 2.02 -6.50 -2.21
C VAL A 20 3.18 -7.30 -2.83
N THR A 21 3.66 -6.84 -3.98
CA THR A 21 4.75 -7.47 -4.73
C THR A 21 5.91 -6.50 -4.94
N PRO A 22 7.12 -7.01 -5.20
CA PRO A 22 8.28 -6.15 -5.48
C PRO A 22 8.04 -5.18 -6.65
N GLU A 23 7.29 -5.58 -7.66
CA GLU A 23 7.05 -4.78 -8.88
C GLU A 23 6.29 -3.48 -8.56
N TYR A 24 5.36 -3.53 -7.61
CA TYR A 24 4.61 -2.36 -7.15
C TYR A 24 5.30 -1.63 -6.01
N LEU A 25 5.87 -2.35 -5.05
CA LEU A 25 6.45 -1.75 -3.85
C LEU A 25 7.80 -1.08 -4.09
N LYS A 26 8.66 -1.66 -4.93
CA LYS A 26 10.01 -1.12 -5.19
C LYS A 26 10.01 0.31 -5.73
N PRO A 27 9.26 0.66 -6.80
CA PRO A 27 9.23 2.04 -7.29
C PRO A 27 8.67 3.01 -6.23
N TYR A 28 7.66 2.59 -5.46
CA TYR A 28 7.08 3.41 -4.40
C TYR A 28 8.06 3.67 -3.24
N LEU A 29 8.73 2.64 -2.75
CA LEU A 29 9.72 2.77 -1.68
C LEU A 29 10.95 3.56 -2.11
N ASN A 30 11.38 3.42 -3.37
CA ASN A 30 12.45 4.24 -3.92
C ASN A 30 12.06 5.73 -3.98
N TYR A 31 10.83 6.03 -4.39
CA TYR A 31 10.30 7.40 -4.36
C TYR A 31 10.30 7.99 -2.95
N ILE A 32 9.85 7.21 -1.94
CA ILE A 32 9.92 7.63 -0.53
C ILE A 32 11.36 7.90 -0.12
N LYS A 33 12.29 7.00 -0.44
CA LYS A 33 13.72 7.12 -0.08
C LYS A 33 14.37 8.36 -0.71
N GLU A 34 14.04 8.64 -1.97
CA GLU A 34 14.49 9.82 -2.70
C GLU A 34 13.98 11.11 -2.05
N HIS A 35 12.72 11.13 -1.60
CA HIS A 35 12.06 12.29 -1.00
C HIS A 35 11.91 12.23 0.53
N ARG A 36 12.73 11.42 1.21
CA ARG A 36 12.55 11.04 2.62
C ARG A 36 12.43 12.21 3.60
N ARG A 37 13.08 13.34 3.34
CA ARG A 37 13.00 14.55 4.19
C ARG A 37 11.58 15.13 4.22
N VAL A 38 10.90 15.14 3.07
CA VAL A 38 9.51 15.62 2.94
C VAL A 38 8.55 14.62 3.59
N PHE A 39 8.81 13.33 3.39
CA PHE A 39 8.00 12.28 4.00
C PHE A 39 8.14 12.23 5.51
N LYS A 40 9.36 12.39 6.05
CA LYS A 40 9.61 12.40 7.51
C LYS A 40 8.78 13.48 8.21
N THR A 41 8.82 14.72 7.73
CA THR A 41 8.03 15.82 8.31
C THR A 41 6.53 15.62 8.16
N THR A 42 6.08 15.11 7.01
CA THR A 42 4.65 14.92 6.72
C THR A 42 4.04 13.76 7.49
N VAL A 43 4.76 12.63 7.61
CA VAL A 43 4.29 11.46 8.36
C VAL A 43 4.26 11.74 9.86
N GLU A 44 5.26 12.46 10.39
CA GLU A 44 5.29 12.88 11.80
C GLU A 44 4.15 13.86 12.15
N GLN A 45 3.66 14.68 11.20
CA GLN A 45 2.64 15.71 11.45
C GLN A 45 1.22 15.38 10.99
N ALA A 46 1.04 14.49 10.00
CA ALA A 46 -0.25 14.34 9.30
C ALA A 46 -0.70 12.89 9.07
N GLY A 47 0.07 11.91 9.55
CA GLY A 47 0.05 10.51 9.08
C GLY A 47 -1.27 9.74 9.17
N VAL A 48 -2.27 10.20 9.93
CA VAL A 48 -3.58 9.50 10.01
C VAL A 48 -4.69 10.27 9.28
N LEU A 49 -4.71 11.60 9.37
CA LEU A 49 -5.85 12.39 8.88
C LEU A 49 -5.85 12.61 7.37
N LYS A 50 -4.71 12.99 6.77
CA LYS A 50 -4.60 13.27 5.32
C LYS A 50 -4.54 12.00 4.48
N MET A 51 -4.19 10.88 5.09
CA MET A 51 -4.00 9.61 4.37
C MET A 51 -5.34 8.95 4.04
N ASN A 52 -6.34 9.05 4.92
CA ASN A 52 -7.70 8.59 4.62
C ASN A 52 -8.30 9.30 3.38
N GLU A 53 -8.01 10.59 3.19
CA GLU A 53 -8.40 11.32 1.98
C GLU A 53 -7.57 10.91 0.76
N ALA A 54 -6.24 10.81 0.89
CA ALA A 54 -5.35 10.47 -0.21
C ALA A 54 -5.63 9.08 -0.82
N TYR A 55 -6.12 8.14 -0.02
CA TYR A 55 -6.49 6.80 -0.49
C TYR A 55 -7.97 6.66 -0.87
N SER A 56 -8.77 7.73 -0.83
CA SER A 56 -10.21 7.64 -1.13
C SER A 56 -10.49 7.19 -2.57
N ASP A 57 -9.80 7.79 -3.55
CA ASP A 57 -9.93 7.40 -4.98
C ASP A 57 -9.37 6.00 -5.23
N LEU A 58 -8.23 5.67 -4.62
CA LEU A 58 -7.67 4.32 -4.71
C LEU A 58 -8.59 3.28 -4.08
N ASN A 59 -9.24 3.61 -2.97
CA ASN A 59 -10.22 2.74 -2.33
C ASN A 59 -11.43 2.49 -3.25
N LYS A 60 -11.94 3.53 -3.90
CA LYS A 60 -13.08 3.44 -4.80
C LYS A 60 -12.78 2.65 -6.07
N TYR A 61 -11.68 2.96 -6.75
CA TYR A 61 -11.40 2.46 -8.09
C TYR A 61 -10.44 1.27 -8.16
N VAL A 62 -9.70 1.00 -7.08
CA VAL A 62 -8.69 -0.07 -7.06
C VAL A 62 -8.97 -1.08 -5.95
N PHE A 63 -8.97 -0.65 -4.69
CA PHE A 63 -8.99 -1.59 -3.58
C PHE A 63 -10.35 -2.26 -3.36
N SER A 64 -11.46 -1.52 -3.41
CA SER A 64 -12.80 -2.13 -3.26
C SER A 64 -13.10 -3.15 -4.38
N PRO A 65 -12.84 -2.86 -5.67
CA PRO A 65 -12.97 -3.85 -6.74
C PRO A 65 -12.07 -5.09 -6.55
N ILE A 66 -10.83 -4.91 -6.10
CA ILE A 66 -9.93 -6.04 -5.79
C ILE A 66 -10.50 -6.89 -4.63
N MET A 67 -10.91 -6.25 -3.54
CA MET A 67 -11.51 -6.94 -2.38
C MET A 67 -12.78 -7.71 -2.74
N GLU A 68 -13.58 -7.17 -3.66
CA GLU A 68 -14.74 -7.88 -4.21
C GLU A 68 -14.34 -9.15 -4.96
N ARG A 69 -13.30 -9.10 -5.80
CA ARG A 69 -12.75 -10.28 -6.49
C ARG A 69 -12.24 -11.34 -5.51
N PHE A 70 -11.70 -10.93 -4.35
CA PHE A 70 -11.30 -11.80 -3.25
C PHE A 70 -12.46 -12.22 -2.32
N ASN A 71 -13.72 -11.97 -2.69
CA ASN A 71 -14.91 -12.31 -1.92
C ASN A 71 -14.97 -11.68 -0.50
N VAL A 72 -14.32 -10.53 -0.32
CA VAL A 72 -14.41 -9.78 0.93
C VAL A 72 -15.78 -9.10 1.02
N LYS A 73 -16.51 -9.44 2.09
CA LYS A 73 -17.83 -8.86 2.36
C LYS A 73 -17.76 -7.33 2.50
N PRO A 74 -18.69 -6.56 1.88
CA PRO A 74 -18.67 -5.10 1.92
C PRO A 74 -18.50 -4.49 3.32
N GLU A 75 -19.16 -5.05 4.33
CA GLU A 75 -19.09 -4.61 5.73
C GLU A 75 -17.69 -4.73 6.35
N ASN A 76 -16.88 -5.66 5.84
CA ASN A 76 -15.52 -5.91 6.33
C ASN A 76 -14.46 -5.06 5.60
N ARG A 77 -14.75 -4.60 4.37
CA ARG A 77 -13.76 -3.93 3.50
C ARG A 77 -13.12 -2.71 4.17
N ARG A 78 -13.91 -1.88 4.86
CA ARG A 78 -13.40 -0.68 5.55
C ARG A 78 -12.36 -1.01 6.63
N TYR A 79 -12.60 -2.08 7.39
CA TYR A 79 -11.73 -2.49 8.49
C TYR A 79 -10.44 -3.12 7.97
N ILE A 80 -10.56 -3.96 6.96
CA ILE A 80 -9.43 -4.60 6.29
C ILE A 80 -8.55 -3.54 5.62
N MET A 81 -9.14 -2.56 4.92
CA MET A 81 -8.40 -1.45 4.33
C MET A 81 -7.67 -0.62 5.39
N SER A 82 -8.35 -0.27 6.48
CA SER A 82 -7.73 0.47 7.58
C SER A 82 -6.54 -0.29 8.17
N PHE A 83 -6.67 -1.60 8.36
CA PHE A 83 -5.58 -2.45 8.85
C PHE A 83 -4.38 -2.46 7.89
N TYR A 84 -4.59 -2.74 6.60
CA TYR A 84 -3.49 -2.81 5.63
C TYR A 84 -2.77 -1.47 5.46
N ILE A 85 -3.50 -0.36 5.32
CA ILE A 85 -2.87 0.97 5.17
C ILE A 85 -2.11 1.34 6.45
N SER A 86 -2.71 1.13 7.62
CA SER A 86 -2.04 1.44 8.89
C SER A 86 -0.80 0.59 9.11
N GLY A 87 -0.86 -0.70 8.76
CA GLY A 87 0.28 -1.62 8.85
C GLY A 87 1.43 -1.24 7.91
N LEU A 88 1.13 -0.96 6.63
CA LEU A 88 2.13 -0.48 5.67
C LEU A 88 2.78 0.83 6.14
N MET A 89 1.97 1.75 6.66
CA MET A 89 2.47 3.03 7.16
C MET A 89 3.31 2.89 8.41
N ALA A 90 3.01 1.95 9.30
CA ALA A 90 3.84 1.67 10.46
C ALA A 90 5.25 1.25 10.03
N VAL A 91 5.36 0.33 9.06
CA VAL A 91 6.65 -0.12 8.52
C VAL A 91 7.41 1.03 7.85
N ILE A 92 6.74 1.82 7.01
CA ILE A 92 7.37 2.98 6.33
C ILE A 92 7.83 4.04 7.34
N SER A 93 7.02 4.31 8.36
CA SER A 93 7.35 5.28 9.41
C SER A 93 8.57 4.84 10.21
N GLU A 94 8.67 3.56 10.54
CA GLU A 94 9.85 3.01 11.22
C GLU A 94 11.11 3.16 10.36
N TRP A 95 11.02 2.84 9.06
CA TRP A 95 12.13 2.99 8.13
C TRP A 95 12.57 4.46 7.94
N LEU A 96 11.63 5.41 7.96
CA LEU A 96 11.92 6.84 7.86
C LEU A 96 12.63 7.42 9.08
N LYS A 97 12.45 6.84 10.28
CA LYS A 97 13.12 7.33 11.50
C LYS A 97 14.64 7.32 11.36
N ASP A 98 15.18 6.27 10.75
CA ASP A 98 16.62 6.09 10.48
C ASP A 98 16.99 6.48 9.02
N ASP A 99 16.35 7.52 8.48
CA ASP A 99 16.65 8.12 7.15
C ASP A 99 16.66 7.10 6.00
N CYS A 100 15.76 6.10 6.05
CA CYS A 100 15.69 5.02 5.07
C CYS A 100 17.00 4.24 4.89
N LYS A 101 17.71 3.97 6.00
CA LYS A 101 19.01 3.27 6.01
C LYS A 101 18.96 1.90 5.32
N ASP A 102 17.96 1.08 5.63
CA ASP A 102 17.79 -0.23 5.00
C ASP A 102 17.49 -0.11 3.50
N SER A 103 17.78 -1.18 2.74
CA SER A 103 17.44 -1.23 1.32
C SER A 103 15.93 -1.35 1.11
N ALA A 104 15.44 -0.85 -0.03
CA ALA A 104 14.04 -1.04 -0.40
C ALA A 104 13.69 -2.55 -0.47
N GLU A 105 14.63 -3.39 -0.94
CA GLU A 105 14.48 -4.85 -0.97
C GLU A 105 14.23 -5.45 0.42
N HIS A 106 14.95 -4.99 1.45
CA HIS A 106 14.73 -5.45 2.82
C HIS A 106 13.34 -5.07 3.31
N ILE A 107 12.93 -3.82 3.08
CA ILE A 107 11.61 -3.32 3.48
C ILE A 107 10.48 -4.03 2.74
N ILE A 108 10.66 -4.38 1.47
CA ILE A 108 9.72 -5.23 0.72
C ILE A 108 9.56 -6.58 1.41
N SER A 109 10.65 -7.19 1.87
CA SER A 109 10.58 -8.45 2.62
C SER A 109 9.76 -8.29 3.89
N VAL A 110 10.06 -7.27 4.71
CA VAL A 110 9.34 -6.99 5.95
C VAL A 110 7.84 -6.80 5.70
N ILE A 111 7.47 -5.97 4.71
CA ILE A 111 6.06 -5.75 4.33
C ILE A 111 5.38 -7.07 3.95
N ARG A 112 6.07 -7.93 3.18
CA ARG A 112 5.52 -9.23 2.77
C ARG A 112 5.37 -10.19 3.94
N ASP A 113 6.28 -10.15 4.91
CA ASP A 113 6.21 -10.99 6.12
C ASP A 113 5.06 -10.54 7.05
N CYS A 114 4.69 -9.25 7.02
CA CYS A 114 3.53 -8.73 7.76
C CYS A 114 2.18 -9.10 7.13
N VAL A 115 2.15 -9.34 5.81
CA VAL A 115 0.92 -9.67 5.09
C VAL A 115 0.76 -11.18 5.05
N ILE A 116 -0.17 -11.69 5.84
CA ILE A 116 -0.62 -13.09 5.73
C ILE A 116 -1.14 -13.27 4.30
N LYS A 117 -0.49 -14.14 3.52
CA LYS A 117 -1.05 -14.56 2.23
C LYS A 117 -2.44 -15.16 2.49
N PRO A 118 -3.50 -14.68 1.81
CA PRO A 118 -4.80 -15.34 1.87
C PRO A 118 -4.71 -16.79 1.38
#